data_AF-A0A2Z7ADJ6-F1
#
_entry.id   AF-A0A2Z7ADJ6-F1
#
_cell.length_a   1.000
_cell.length_b   1.000
_cell.length_c   1.000
_cell.angle_alpha   90.00
_cell.angle_beta   90.00
_cell.angle_gamma   90.00
#
_symmetry.space_group_name_H-M   'P 1'
#
loop_
_entity.id
_entity.type
_entity.pdbx_description
1 polymer ?
#
loop_
_entity_poly.entity_id
_entity_poly.type
_entity_poly.pdbx_seq_one_letter_code
_entity_poly.pdbx_strand_id
1 'polypeptide(L)'
;MAIDFEDGGTNRNHHDSKRCRHGHHHHRRNHDLSRLVVRILLLSMVVGLIYLVLSQSYFPIQLIQRSYSLNCSSPTCKSDPQTASSSSDETTHGFTYDDEDFPSYDADVMWLRDPFPRFDPDADFQIACDVFKSSTDPSNIPNGGFNYVKSNPRTIKFYRFWYRGRHYFPGKHDQDVLEMIKMSPYISEIGLEIRYLDTAFFGGFCEPSKDLDLVCTMHANCCVGLGKKMHDLRMVIEDWRRYMAHQHTSVRGSWSAPWKCRSEINR
;
A
#
# COMPACT_ATOMS: atom_id res chain seq x y z
N MET A 1 -58.70 -20.12 5.88
CA MET A 1 -58.16 -21.32 6.57
C MET A 1 -57.98 -20.92 8.03
N ALA A 2 -58.78 -21.52 8.91
CA ALA A 2 -59.08 -21.14 10.28
C ALA A 2 -57.91 -21.55 11.23
N ILE A 3 -57.44 -20.74 12.21
CA ILE A 3 -57.95 -20.47 13.57
C ILE A 3 -57.58 -21.58 14.60
N ASP A 4 -56.91 -21.16 15.69
CA ASP A 4 -56.92 -21.63 17.10
C ASP A 4 -56.38 -23.03 17.50
N PHE A 5 -55.98 -23.36 18.75
CA PHE A 5 -55.69 -22.67 20.04
C PHE A 5 -54.82 -23.62 20.91
N GLU A 6 -54.41 -23.10 22.07
CA GLU A 6 -53.88 -23.72 23.31
C GLU A 6 -54.47 -25.11 23.67
N ASP A 7 -53.88 -25.96 24.52
CA ASP A 7 -53.57 -25.75 25.94
C ASP A 7 -53.02 -27.07 26.54
N GLY A 8 -52.46 -27.04 27.75
CA GLY A 8 -52.41 -28.22 28.62
C GLY A 8 -51.09 -28.47 29.35
N GLY A 9 -50.87 -27.77 30.47
CA GLY A 9 -49.86 -28.16 31.45
C GLY A 9 -50.24 -29.41 32.26
N THR A 10 -49.26 -30.08 32.87
CA THR A 10 -49.21 -30.42 34.33
C THR A 10 -48.03 -31.32 34.72
N ASN A 11 -47.25 -30.81 35.68
CA ASN A 11 -46.78 -31.42 36.93
C ASN A 11 -46.12 -32.83 36.99
N ARG A 12 -44.89 -32.78 37.55
CA ARG A 12 -44.43 -33.39 38.83
C ARG A 12 -43.65 -34.72 38.86
N ASN A 13 -42.57 -34.60 39.63
CA ASN A 13 -41.94 -35.54 40.58
C ASN A 13 -41.00 -36.62 39.99
N HIS A 14 -39.68 -36.45 40.10
CA HIS A 14 -38.84 -36.66 41.30
C HIS A 14 -38.75 -38.14 41.71
N HIS A 15 -37.68 -38.81 41.29
CA HIS A 15 -37.02 -39.84 42.11
C HIS A 15 -35.54 -39.96 41.75
N ASP A 16 -34.73 -39.71 42.77
CA ASP A 16 -33.28 -39.78 42.84
C ASP A 16 -32.82 -41.26 42.73
N SER A 17 -31.82 -41.53 41.90
CA SER A 17 -31.00 -42.74 42.03
C SER A 17 -29.58 -42.44 41.54
N LYS A 18 -28.75 -41.98 42.47
CA LYS A 18 -27.30 -41.96 42.35
C LYS A 18 -26.76 -43.38 42.22
N ARG A 19 -26.26 -43.76 41.04
CA ARG A 19 -25.21 -44.79 40.94
C ARG A 19 -24.30 -44.57 39.72
N CYS A 20 -23.00 -44.58 39.99
CA CYS A 20 -21.86 -44.65 39.06
C CYS A 20 -21.41 -43.39 38.28
N ARG A 21 -20.96 -42.35 38.99
CA ARG A 21 -20.02 -41.36 38.43
C ARG A 21 -18.58 -41.90 38.53
N HIS A 22 -18.07 -42.65 37.56
CA HIS A 22 -16.60 -42.84 37.41
C HIS A 22 -16.12 -43.05 35.95
N GLY A 23 -17.00 -43.11 34.94
CA GLY A 23 -16.61 -43.32 33.54
C GLY A 23 -16.53 -42.07 32.64
N HIS A 24 -17.16 -40.95 33.02
CA HIS A 24 -17.34 -39.82 32.10
C HIS A 24 -16.22 -38.77 32.09
N HIS A 25 -15.35 -38.73 33.11
CA HIS A 25 -14.30 -37.70 33.19
C HIS A 25 -13.09 -38.00 32.31
N HIS A 26 -12.70 -39.27 32.13
CA HIS A 26 -11.56 -39.64 31.28
C HIS A 26 -11.83 -39.45 29.78
N HIS A 27 -13.05 -39.77 29.33
CA HIS A 27 -13.39 -39.67 27.92
C HIS A 27 -13.53 -38.22 27.43
N ARG A 28 -13.99 -37.31 28.30
CA ARG A 28 -14.11 -35.87 28.00
C ARG A 28 -12.73 -35.18 27.97
N ARG A 29 -11.84 -35.53 28.90
CA ARG A 29 -10.47 -34.99 28.99
C ARG A 29 -9.61 -35.39 27.78
N ASN A 30 -9.74 -36.62 27.28
CA ASN A 30 -9.08 -37.05 26.04
C ASN A 30 -9.62 -36.33 24.80
N HIS A 31 -10.90 -36.00 24.79
CA HIS A 31 -11.54 -35.27 23.68
C HIS A 31 -11.17 -33.78 23.65
N ASP A 32 -10.91 -33.19 24.82
CA ASP A 32 -10.41 -31.81 24.94
C ASP A 32 -8.91 -31.74 24.63
N LEU A 33 -8.13 -32.74 25.06
CA LEU A 33 -6.71 -32.87 24.72
C LEU A 33 -6.51 -33.06 23.21
N SER A 34 -7.32 -33.92 22.57
CA SER A 34 -7.26 -34.14 21.11
C SER A 34 -7.62 -32.87 20.33
N ARG A 35 -8.64 -32.11 20.77
CA ARG A 35 -8.99 -30.81 20.18
C ARG A 35 -7.88 -29.78 20.33
N LEU A 36 -7.20 -29.75 21.48
CA LEU A 36 -6.06 -28.86 21.70
C LEU A 36 -4.88 -29.22 20.80
N VAL A 37 -4.55 -30.50 20.68
CA VAL A 37 -3.48 -30.99 19.79
C VAL A 37 -3.78 -30.65 18.34
N VAL A 38 -5.01 -30.87 17.86
CA VAL A 38 -5.40 -30.50 16.50
C VAL A 38 -5.28 -28.99 16.25
N ARG A 39 -5.68 -28.15 17.22
CA ARG A 39 -5.51 -26.69 17.11
C ARG A 39 -4.04 -26.27 17.03
N ILE A 40 -3.18 -26.86 17.86
CA ILE A 40 -1.73 -26.58 17.85
C ILE A 40 -1.13 -27.01 16.50
N LEU A 41 -1.49 -28.19 16.00
CA LEU A 41 -1.01 -28.68 14.70
C LEU A 41 -1.45 -27.75 13.56
N LEU A 42 -2.73 -27.33 13.54
CA LEU A 42 -3.22 -26.38 12.55
C LEU A 42 -2.49 -25.04 12.62
N LEU A 43 -2.29 -24.48 13.82
CA LEU A 43 -1.54 -23.24 14.01
C LEU A 43 -0.08 -23.40 13.54
N SER A 44 0.56 -24.51 13.85
CA SER A 44 1.93 -24.78 13.42
C SER A 44 2.05 -24.92 11.90
N MET A 45 1.05 -25.51 11.22
CA MET A 45 1.02 -25.57 9.77
C MET A 45 0.80 -24.19 9.15
N VAL A 46 -0.08 -23.36 9.71
CA VAL A 46 -0.30 -21.99 9.23
C VAL A 46 0.97 -21.15 9.40
N VAL A 47 1.61 -21.20 10.56
CA VAL A 47 2.89 -20.50 10.81
C VAL A 47 3.98 -21.02 9.88
N GLY A 48 4.07 -22.33 9.68
CA GLY A 48 5.02 -22.94 8.75
C GLY A 48 4.79 -22.52 7.30
N LEU A 49 3.54 -22.44 6.86
CA LEU A 49 3.18 -21.94 5.52
C LEU A 49 3.50 -20.46 5.37
N ILE A 50 3.22 -19.63 6.39
CA ILE A 50 3.59 -18.21 6.39
C ILE A 50 5.11 -18.08 6.31
N TYR A 51 5.87 -18.82 7.13
CA TYR A 51 7.33 -18.81 7.08
C TYR A 51 7.85 -19.28 5.73
N LEU A 52 7.27 -20.33 5.14
CA LEU A 52 7.67 -20.84 3.83
C LEU A 52 7.39 -19.82 2.72
N VAL A 53 6.21 -19.20 2.72
CA VAL A 53 5.86 -18.11 1.79
C VAL A 53 6.82 -16.95 1.96
N LEU A 54 7.04 -16.48 3.19
CA LEU A 54 8.00 -15.39 3.46
C LEU A 54 9.40 -15.77 2.98
N SER A 55 9.87 -16.99 3.27
CA SER A 55 11.20 -17.49 2.87
C SER A 55 11.37 -17.63 1.35
N GLN A 56 10.33 -18.03 0.62
CA GLN A 56 10.34 -18.10 -0.85
C GLN A 56 10.10 -16.73 -1.51
N SER A 57 9.53 -15.78 -0.76
CA SER A 57 9.38 -14.38 -1.18
C SER A 57 10.71 -13.61 -1.09
N TYR A 58 11.74 -14.14 -0.41
CA TYR A 58 13.12 -13.63 -0.46
C TYR A 58 13.83 -14.00 -1.78
N PHE A 59 13.24 -13.61 -2.91
CA PHE A 59 13.93 -13.48 -4.20
C PHE A 59 13.80 -12.03 -4.67
N PRO A 60 14.88 -11.49 -5.22
CA PRO A 60 15.72 -10.51 -4.56
C PRO A 60 15.03 -9.15 -4.32
N ILE A 61 14.91 -8.75 -3.05
CA ILE A 61 14.76 -7.34 -2.62
C ILE A 61 16.13 -6.64 -2.74
N GLN A 62 16.80 -6.75 -3.89
CA GLN A 62 18.08 -6.06 -4.14
C GLN A 62 17.85 -4.61 -4.59
N LEU A 63 16.62 -4.24 -4.94
CA LEU A 63 16.25 -2.87 -5.31
C LEU A 63 16.19 -1.95 -4.09
N ILE A 64 15.75 -2.45 -2.93
CA ILE A 64 15.58 -1.59 -1.76
C ILE A 64 16.88 -1.49 -0.95
N GLN A 65 17.73 -2.53 -0.92
CA GLN A 65 18.97 -2.52 -0.14
C GLN A 65 20.04 -1.50 -0.61
N ARG A 66 19.96 -1.03 -1.86
CA ARG A 66 20.93 -0.11 -2.43
C ARG A 66 20.64 1.37 -2.16
N SER A 67 19.39 1.74 -1.90
CA SER A 67 18.99 3.13 -1.61
C SER A 67 19.29 3.55 -0.18
N TYR A 68 19.44 2.61 0.77
CA TYR A 68 19.80 2.94 2.16
C TYR A 68 21.28 3.28 2.38
N SER A 69 22.12 3.21 1.35
CA SER A 69 23.55 3.57 1.42
C SER A 69 23.81 4.95 0.81
N LEU A 70 23.06 5.96 1.26
CA LEU A 70 23.47 7.36 1.09
C LEU A 70 24.39 7.71 2.26
N ASN A 71 25.71 7.72 1.98
CA ASN A 71 26.72 8.20 2.91
C ASN A 71 26.47 9.69 3.22
N CYS A 72 25.89 9.97 4.39
CA CYS A 72 25.82 11.32 4.93
C CYS A 72 27.24 11.85 5.15
N SER A 73 27.68 12.74 4.27
CA SER A 73 28.98 13.40 4.34
C SER A 73 28.77 14.89 4.57
N SER A 74 28.29 15.28 5.75
CA SER A 74 28.24 16.69 6.18
C SER A 74 28.56 16.85 7.67
N PRO A 75 29.43 17.81 8.07
CA PRO A 75 30.09 17.82 9.38
C PRO A 75 29.32 18.56 10.49
N THR A 76 28.00 18.45 10.57
CA THR A 76 27.19 19.18 11.59
C THR A 76 26.69 18.31 12.76
N CYS A 77 26.93 17.00 12.76
CA CYS A 77 26.55 16.14 13.88
C CYS A 77 27.62 16.11 14.99
N LYS A 78 27.78 17.21 15.72
CA LYS A 78 28.36 17.20 17.09
C LYS A 78 27.62 18.21 17.95
N SER A 79 26.75 17.73 18.83
CA SER A 79 26.22 18.52 19.94
C SER A 79 26.89 18.07 21.24
N ASP A 80 27.57 19.01 21.90
CA ASP A 80 28.02 18.88 23.29
C ASP A 80 26.83 19.11 24.26
N PRO A 81 26.76 18.41 25.40
CA PRO A 81 25.69 18.58 26.37
C PRO A 81 26.12 19.49 27.53
N GLN A 82 25.41 20.61 27.74
CA GLN A 82 25.02 21.14 29.06
C GLN A 82 24.42 22.56 28.92
N THR A 83 23.17 22.73 29.34
CA THR A 83 22.79 23.48 30.56
C THR A 83 21.26 23.59 30.57
N ALA A 84 20.64 23.01 31.59
CA ALA A 84 19.22 23.15 31.86
C ALA A 84 18.96 24.47 32.61
N SER A 85 17.95 25.23 32.18
CA SER A 85 17.22 26.14 33.06
C SER A 85 15.74 26.17 32.67
N SER A 86 14.91 26.01 33.67
CA SER A 86 13.46 25.86 33.69
C SER A 86 12.66 27.04 33.14
N SER A 87 11.60 26.75 32.37
CA SER A 87 10.28 27.37 32.57
C SER A 87 9.20 26.57 31.83
N SER A 88 8.10 26.36 32.53
CA SER A 88 6.84 25.72 32.12
C SER A 88 6.26 26.26 30.81
N ASP A 89 5.99 25.39 29.84
CA ASP A 89 4.64 25.16 29.32
C ASP A 89 4.63 24.07 28.23
N GLU A 90 3.58 23.24 28.30
CA GLU A 90 3.06 22.32 27.28
C GLU A 90 4.05 21.29 26.68
N THR A 91 4.06 20.08 27.26
CA THR A 91 4.62 18.86 26.66
C THR A 91 3.93 18.54 25.34
N THR A 92 4.36 19.18 24.27
CA THR A 92 4.37 18.57 22.95
C THR A 92 5.47 17.52 23.03
N HIS A 93 5.13 16.24 23.13
CA HIS A 93 6.10 15.19 22.88
C HIS A 93 6.67 15.44 21.48
N GLY A 94 7.89 15.99 21.45
CA GLY A 94 8.68 16.14 20.26
C GLY A 94 8.95 14.74 19.73
N PHE A 95 8.08 14.28 18.84
CA PHE A 95 8.50 13.32 17.84
C PHE A 95 9.54 14.05 17.00
N THR A 96 10.81 13.73 17.24
CA THR A 96 11.82 13.85 16.20
C THR A 96 11.32 12.97 15.07
N TYR A 97 10.64 13.57 14.09
CA TYR A 97 10.41 12.92 12.82
C TYR A 97 11.80 12.74 12.25
N ASP A 98 12.30 11.51 12.22
CA ASP A 98 13.41 11.20 11.34
C ASP A 98 12.96 11.64 9.93
N ASP A 99 13.76 12.49 9.29
CA ASP A 99 13.52 13.13 7.98
C ASP A 99 13.56 12.07 6.86
N GLU A 100 12.68 11.08 6.94
CA GLU A 100 12.63 9.97 5.99
C GLU A 100 11.59 10.26 4.91
N ASP A 101 12.07 10.40 3.68
CA ASP A 101 11.23 10.51 2.50
C ASP A 101 10.51 9.18 2.24
N PHE A 102 9.20 9.23 1.96
CA PHE A 102 8.37 8.03 1.88
C PHE A 102 7.81 7.80 0.47
N PRO A 103 8.22 6.72 -0.22
CA PRO A 103 7.49 6.23 -1.38
C PRO A 103 6.25 5.44 -0.94
N SER A 104 5.08 5.80 -1.45
CA SER A 104 3.84 5.03 -1.32
C SER A 104 3.40 4.55 -2.69
N TYR A 105 2.91 3.32 -2.77
CA TYR A 105 2.48 2.72 -4.02
C TYR A 105 1.38 1.69 -3.81
N ASP A 106 0.53 1.53 -4.82
CA ASP A 106 -0.52 0.51 -4.84
C ASP A 106 0.07 -0.89 -5.10
N ALA A 107 -0.65 -1.92 -4.67
CA ALA A 107 -0.24 -3.31 -4.80
C ALA A 107 -0.13 -3.81 -6.26
N ASP A 108 -0.71 -3.07 -7.20
CA ASP A 108 -0.71 -3.34 -8.64
C ASP A 108 0.24 -2.41 -9.42
N VAL A 109 1.24 -1.86 -8.73
CA VAL A 109 2.40 -1.19 -9.33
C VAL A 109 3.61 -2.13 -9.37
N MET A 110 4.13 -2.36 -10.57
CA MET A 110 5.36 -3.10 -10.80
C MET A 110 6.57 -2.17 -10.74
N TRP A 111 7.54 -2.49 -9.90
CA TRP A 111 8.84 -1.81 -9.86
C TRP A 111 9.83 -2.54 -10.77
N LEU A 112 10.25 -1.88 -11.83
CA LEU A 112 11.11 -2.44 -12.89
C LEU A 112 12.55 -1.94 -12.77
N ARG A 113 12.73 -0.70 -12.29
CA ARG A 113 14.03 -0.06 -12.08
C ARG A 113 13.96 0.83 -10.84
N ASP A 114 15.12 1.22 -10.33
CA ASP A 114 15.25 2.16 -9.22
C ASP A 114 14.62 3.53 -9.58
N PRO A 115 13.54 3.95 -8.89
CA PRO A 115 12.88 5.22 -9.17
C PRO A 115 13.55 6.43 -8.49
N PHE A 116 14.37 6.22 -7.46
CA PHE A 116 14.91 7.30 -6.62
C PHE A 116 15.71 8.36 -7.41
N PRO A 117 16.55 7.99 -8.41
CA PRO A 117 17.26 8.97 -9.23
C PRO A 117 16.38 9.87 -10.10
N ARG A 118 15.06 9.61 -10.17
CA ARG A 118 14.11 10.39 -10.98
C ARG A 118 13.32 11.42 -10.19
N PHE A 119 13.42 11.39 -8.86
CA PHE A 119 12.70 12.34 -8.01
C PHE A 119 13.37 13.71 -8.01
N ASP A 120 12.53 14.74 -7.98
CA ASP A 120 12.97 16.12 -7.83
C ASP A 120 13.45 16.36 -6.38
N PRO A 121 14.71 16.77 -6.15
CA PRO A 121 15.25 17.00 -4.81
C PRO A 121 14.68 18.23 -4.12
N ASP A 122 13.98 19.12 -4.82
CA ASP A 122 13.39 20.33 -4.25
C ASP A 122 11.87 20.20 -4.03
N ALA A 123 11.20 19.26 -4.70
CA ALA A 123 9.75 19.07 -4.58
C ALA A 123 9.31 18.44 -3.25
N ASP A 124 8.19 18.91 -2.70
CA ASP A 124 7.61 18.40 -1.45
C ASP A 124 6.79 17.11 -1.65
N PHE A 125 5.94 17.10 -2.68
CA PHE A 125 5.01 16.01 -2.98
C PHE A 125 5.04 15.69 -4.47
N GLN A 126 5.44 14.47 -4.82
CA GLN A 126 5.55 14.02 -6.21
C GLN A 126 4.59 12.85 -6.43
N ILE A 127 3.77 12.90 -7.48
CA ILE A 127 2.73 11.89 -7.72
C ILE A 127 2.67 11.48 -9.18
N ALA A 128 2.39 10.21 -9.44
CA ALA A 128 2.11 9.72 -10.78
C ALA A 128 0.87 10.40 -11.38
N CYS A 129 0.69 10.29 -12.69
CA CYS A 129 -0.48 10.81 -13.38
C CYS A 129 -0.90 9.89 -14.52
N ASP A 130 -2.16 9.97 -14.91
CA ASP A 130 -2.70 9.14 -16.00
C ASP A 130 -2.27 9.65 -17.39
N VAL A 131 -2.02 10.96 -17.51
CA VAL A 131 -1.46 11.62 -18.70
C VAL A 131 -0.47 12.69 -18.24
N PHE A 132 0.74 12.66 -18.80
CA PHE A 132 1.79 13.61 -18.47
C PHE A 132 1.98 14.69 -19.54
N LYS A 133 1.92 15.97 -19.12
CA LYS A 133 2.25 17.12 -19.98
C LYS A 133 3.59 17.75 -19.61
N SER A 134 3.73 18.11 -18.33
CA SER A 134 4.99 18.55 -17.73
C SER A 134 4.92 18.41 -16.22
N SER A 135 6.06 18.43 -15.53
CA SER A 135 6.13 18.16 -14.09
C SER A 135 5.32 19.14 -13.22
N THR A 136 5.03 20.36 -13.70
CA THR A 136 4.27 21.39 -12.95
C THR A 136 2.89 21.67 -13.52
N ASP A 137 2.51 21.03 -14.64
CA ASP A 137 1.25 21.35 -15.30
C ASP A 137 0.07 20.92 -14.41
N PRO A 138 -0.75 21.87 -13.92
CA PRO A 138 -1.86 21.54 -13.04
C PRO A 138 -2.99 20.77 -13.74
N SER A 139 -2.96 20.65 -15.07
CA SER A 139 -3.93 19.85 -15.82
C SER A 139 -3.58 18.35 -15.88
N ASN A 140 -2.42 17.93 -15.35
CA ASN A 140 -2.14 16.52 -15.13
C ASN A 140 -3.10 15.96 -14.06
N ILE A 141 -3.73 14.83 -14.34
CA ILE A 141 -4.64 14.17 -13.40
C ILE A 141 -3.80 13.26 -12.49
N PRO A 142 -3.72 13.54 -11.18
CA PRO A 142 -2.92 12.76 -10.25
C PRO A 142 -3.46 11.35 -10.15
N ASN A 143 -2.55 10.39 -10.05
CA ASN A 143 -2.83 8.98 -9.88
C ASN A 143 -2.25 8.50 -8.55
N GLY A 144 -3.11 7.98 -7.67
CA GLY A 144 -2.73 7.57 -6.32
C GLY A 144 -1.86 6.32 -6.24
N GLY A 145 -1.62 5.64 -7.37
CA GLY A 145 -0.87 4.39 -7.41
C GLY A 145 0.61 4.53 -7.12
N PHE A 146 1.19 5.73 -7.26
CA PHE A 146 2.57 5.99 -6.85
C PHE A 146 2.76 7.44 -6.44
N ASN A 147 3.34 7.66 -5.25
CA ASN A 147 3.78 8.97 -4.80
C ASN A 147 5.09 8.90 -4.01
N TYR A 148 5.88 9.96 -4.09
CA TYR A 148 7.07 10.19 -3.29
C TYR A 148 6.93 11.49 -2.54
N VAL A 149 7.14 11.47 -1.22
CA VAL A 149 6.87 12.61 -0.35
C VAL A 149 8.06 12.88 0.53
N LYS A 150 8.46 14.16 0.57
CA LYS A 150 9.41 14.63 1.58
C LYS A 150 8.69 14.93 2.90
N SER A 151 9.20 14.37 3.98
CA SER A 151 8.65 14.65 5.30
C SER A 151 9.01 16.08 5.70
N ASN A 152 8.03 16.98 5.76
CA ASN A 152 8.26 18.36 6.20
C ASN A 152 6.95 19.01 6.70
N PRO A 153 7.01 20.19 7.35
CA PRO A 153 5.83 20.84 7.89
C PRO A 153 4.74 21.18 6.84
N ARG A 154 5.11 21.39 5.57
CA ARG A 154 4.16 21.67 4.49
C ARG A 154 3.42 20.40 4.08
N THR A 155 4.12 19.28 3.90
CA THR A 155 3.48 18.00 3.56
C THR A 155 2.56 17.51 4.68
N ILE A 156 2.90 17.73 5.95
CA ILE A 156 2.00 17.43 7.08
C ILE A 156 0.71 18.25 7.00
N LYS A 157 0.80 19.56 6.75
CA LYS A 157 -0.38 20.44 6.57
C LYS A 157 -1.23 19.98 5.38
N PHE A 158 -0.57 19.64 4.27
CA PHE A 158 -1.21 19.15 3.07
C PHE A 158 -1.96 17.84 3.30
N TYR A 159 -1.36 16.83 3.92
CA TYR A 159 -2.04 15.56 4.22
C TYR A 159 -3.26 15.76 5.13
N ARG A 160 -3.18 16.67 6.12
CA ARG A 160 -4.35 17.02 6.94
C ARG A 160 -5.46 17.69 6.12
N PHE A 161 -5.09 18.58 5.20
CA PHE A 161 -6.03 19.24 4.29
C PHE A 161 -6.68 18.23 3.34
N TRP A 162 -5.88 17.37 2.71
CA TRP A 162 -6.36 16.31 1.83
C TRP A 162 -7.27 15.32 2.55
N TYR A 163 -6.86 14.84 3.72
CA TYR A 163 -7.69 13.97 4.55
C TYR A 163 -9.02 14.63 4.94
N ARG A 164 -9.03 15.92 5.28
CA ARG A 164 -10.27 16.65 5.58
C ARG A 164 -11.15 16.85 4.34
N GLY A 165 -10.55 16.88 3.16
CA GLY A 165 -11.18 16.90 1.84
C GLY A 165 -12.38 15.97 1.70
N ARG A 166 -12.31 14.76 2.28
CA ARG A 166 -13.39 13.76 2.29
C ARG A 166 -14.74 14.28 2.82
N HIS A 167 -14.73 15.28 3.70
CA HIS A 167 -15.96 15.86 4.26
C HIS A 167 -16.62 16.86 3.30
N TYR A 168 -15.83 17.52 2.46
CA TYR A 168 -16.33 18.45 1.45
C TYR A 168 -16.82 17.72 0.19
N PHE A 169 -16.29 16.52 -0.05
CA PHE A 169 -16.59 15.71 -1.23
C PHE A 169 -17.03 14.28 -0.84
N PRO A 170 -18.22 14.11 -0.25
CA PRO A 170 -18.68 12.80 0.20
C PRO A 170 -18.85 11.83 -0.98
N GLY A 171 -18.43 10.57 -0.77
CA GLY A 171 -18.55 9.51 -1.76
C GLY A 171 -17.48 9.54 -2.87
N LYS A 172 -16.50 10.44 -2.80
CA LYS A 172 -15.37 10.50 -3.72
C LYS A 172 -14.18 9.71 -3.17
N HIS A 173 -13.41 9.11 -4.06
CA HIS A 173 -12.17 8.42 -3.69
C HIS A 173 -11.04 9.43 -3.41
N ASP A 174 -10.02 9.03 -2.66
CA ASP A 174 -8.95 9.94 -2.23
C ASP A 174 -8.24 10.64 -3.41
N GLN A 175 -8.05 9.92 -4.53
CA GLN A 175 -7.51 10.48 -5.78
C GLN A 175 -8.42 11.55 -6.38
N ASP A 176 -9.75 11.32 -6.42
CA ASP A 176 -10.70 12.32 -6.91
C ASP A 176 -10.69 13.58 -6.02
N VAL A 177 -10.59 13.37 -4.71
CA VAL A 177 -10.48 14.48 -3.74
C VAL A 177 -9.22 15.28 -4.02
N LEU A 178 -8.08 14.62 -4.26
CA LEU A 178 -6.83 15.29 -4.61
C LEU A 178 -7.00 16.12 -5.88
N GLU A 179 -7.60 15.55 -6.93
CA GLU A 179 -7.86 16.25 -8.18
C GLU A 179 -8.63 17.56 -7.95
N MET A 180 -9.67 17.52 -7.11
CA MET A 180 -10.50 18.70 -6.82
C MET A 180 -9.82 19.77 -5.96
N ILE A 181 -8.85 19.39 -5.11
CA ILE A 181 -8.21 20.32 -4.16
C ILE A 181 -6.80 20.75 -4.56
N LYS A 182 -6.16 20.12 -5.54
CA LYS A 182 -4.75 20.37 -5.92
C LYS A 182 -4.48 21.82 -6.35
N MET A 183 -5.52 22.56 -6.76
CA MET A 183 -5.45 23.98 -7.13
C MET A 183 -6.02 24.91 -6.06
N SER A 184 -6.30 24.40 -4.86
CA SER A 184 -6.77 25.24 -3.76
C SER A 184 -5.73 26.33 -3.43
N PRO A 185 -6.16 27.58 -3.17
CA PRO A 185 -5.25 28.64 -2.70
C PRO A 185 -4.45 28.24 -1.46
N TYR A 186 -4.98 27.31 -0.65
CA TYR A 186 -4.31 26.77 0.52
C TYR A 186 -2.97 26.08 0.18
N ILE A 187 -2.86 25.43 -0.99
CA ILE A 187 -1.62 24.77 -1.44
C ILE A 187 -0.50 25.81 -1.58
N SER A 188 -0.79 26.93 -2.24
CA SER A 188 0.14 28.04 -2.39
C SER A 188 0.41 28.76 -1.05
N GLU A 189 -0.59 28.90 -0.19
CA GLU A 189 -0.46 29.54 1.13
C GLU A 189 0.53 28.79 2.03
N ILE A 190 0.50 27.46 2.04
CA ILE A 190 1.45 26.66 2.79
C ILE A 190 2.80 26.50 2.08
N GLY A 191 2.91 27.01 0.85
CA GLY A 191 4.10 26.93 0.00
C GLY A 191 4.44 25.52 -0.45
N LEU A 192 3.44 24.62 -0.55
CA LEU A 192 3.68 23.24 -0.96
C LEU A 192 3.96 23.15 -2.45
N GLU A 193 5.04 22.45 -2.79
CA GLU A 193 5.39 22.15 -4.17
C GLU A 193 4.91 20.75 -4.59
N ILE A 194 3.88 20.71 -5.45
CA ILE A 194 3.39 19.48 -6.08
C ILE A 194 4.07 19.31 -7.44
N ARG A 195 4.67 18.14 -7.67
CA ARG A 195 5.20 17.73 -8.97
C ARG A 195 4.52 16.46 -9.47
N TYR A 196 4.35 16.37 -10.77
CA TYR A 196 3.89 15.16 -11.44
C TYR A 196 5.08 14.38 -11.98
N LEU A 197 5.00 13.07 -11.83
CA LEU A 197 6.01 12.13 -12.29
C LEU A 197 5.77 11.80 -13.77
N ASP A 198 6.81 11.94 -14.59
CA ASP A 198 6.75 11.70 -16.04
C ASP A 198 6.46 10.22 -16.35
N THR A 199 5.43 9.97 -17.17
CA THR A 199 4.99 8.62 -17.56
C THR A 199 6.01 7.86 -18.42
N ALA A 200 7.05 8.54 -18.94
CA ALA A 200 8.22 7.89 -19.49
C ALA A 200 8.98 7.04 -18.44
N PHE A 201 8.99 7.47 -17.18
CA PHE A 201 9.60 6.72 -16.07
C PHE A 201 8.54 6.03 -15.20
N PHE A 202 7.43 6.71 -14.91
CA PHE A 202 6.36 6.22 -14.02
C PHE A 202 5.11 5.90 -14.84
N GLY A 203 5.24 4.91 -15.72
CA GLY A 203 4.18 4.56 -16.67
C GLY A 203 3.01 3.86 -16.01
N GLY A 204 1.90 3.80 -16.75
CA GLY A 204 0.74 3.00 -16.40
C GLY A 204 0.02 2.49 -17.64
N PHE A 205 -1.00 1.66 -17.51
CA PHE A 205 -1.78 1.18 -18.65
C PHE A 205 -2.47 2.31 -19.44
N CYS A 206 -2.87 3.41 -18.80
CA CYS A 206 -3.42 4.58 -19.52
C CYS A 206 -2.38 5.23 -20.46
N GLU A 207 -1.15 5.35 -19.97
CA GLU A 207 -0.02 5.93 -20.69
C GLU A 207 1.25 5.10 -20.44
N PRO A 208 1.43 3.98 -21.17
CA PRO A 208 2.57 3.11 -20.96
C PRO A 208 3.86 3.79 -21.41
N SER A 209 4.93 3.66 -20.63
CA SER A 209 6.25 4.11 -21.06
C SER A 209 6.64 3.44 -22.38
N LYS A 210 7.07 4.25 -23.36
CA LYS A 210 7.46 3.76 -24.69
C LYS A 210 8.87 3.17 -24.72
N ASP A 211 9.65 3.43 -23.68
CA ASP A 211 11.06 3.08 -23.61
C ASP A 211 11.36 2.25 -22.35
N LEU A 212 11.57 0.95 -22.55
CA LEU A 212 11.91 0.00 -21.49
C LEU A 212 13.30 0.27 -20.88
N ASP A 213 14.17 1.02 -21.57
CA ASP A 213 15.45 1.46 -21.04
C ASP A 213 15.27 2.55 -19.95
N LEU A 214 14.13 3.24 -19.94
CA LEU A 214 13.85 4.35 -19.00
C LEU A 214 12.91 3.95 -17.86
N VAL A 215 11.89 3.14 -18.16
CA VAL A 215 10.78 2.83 -17.24
C VAL A 215 11.26 2.42 -15.84
N CYS A 216 10.71 3.04 -14.80
CA CYS A 216 10.93 2.72 -13.39
C CYS A 216 9.75 1.92 -12.84
N THR A 217 8.52 2.34 -13.13
CA THR A 217 7.32 1.66 -12.67
C THR A 217 6.29 1.45 -13.79
N MET A 218 5.42 0.46 -13.61
CA MET A 218 4.23 0.23 -14.42
C MET A 218 3.02 -0.01 -13.51
N HIS A 219 2.05 0.91 -13.51
CA HIS A 219 0.79 0.78 -12.76
C HIS A 219 -0.33 0.21 -13.64
N ALA A 220 -1.13 -0.74 -13.11
CA ALA A 220 -2.39 -1.16 -13.72
C ALA A 220 -3.55 -0.16 -13.56
N ASN A 221 -3.29 1.14 -13.74
CA ASN A 221 -4.33 2.19 -13.81
C ASN A 221 -5.22 2.05 -15.06
N CYS A 222 -6.30 2.82 -15.17
CA CYS A 222 -7.33 2.65 -16.22
C CYS A 222 -7.80 1.20 -16.42
N CYS A 223 -7.77 0.39 -15.37
CA CYS A 223 -8.21 -0.99 -15.43
C CYS A 223 -9.07 -1.32 -14.22
N VAL A 224 -10.29 -1.80 -14.49
CA VAL A 224 -11.22 -2.19 -13.43
C VAL A 224 -11.35 -3.71 -13.38
N GLY A 225 -11.27 -4.26 -12.17
CA GLY A 225 -11.46 -5.68 -11.91
C GLY A 225 -10.16 -6.44 -11.72
N LEU A 226 -10.06 -7.12 -10.58
CA LEU A 226 -8.87 -7.85 -10.14
C LEU A 226 -8.37 -8.86 -11.19
N GLY A 227 -9.27 -9.63 -11.80
CA GLY A 227 -8.90 -10.65 -12.78
C GLY A 227 -8.26 -10.08 -14.06
N LYS A 228 -8.67 -8.88 -14.48
CA LYS A 228 -8.05 -8.19 -15.63
C LYS A 228 -6.68 -7.65 -15.26
N LYS A 229 -6.59 -6.95 -14.12
CA LYS A 229 -5.32 -6.45 -13.57
C LYS A 229 -4.29 -7.57 -13.43
N MET A 230 -4.63 -8.68 -12.77
CA MET A 230 -3.72 -9.82 -12.60
C MET A 230 -3.24 -10.41 -13.92
N HIS A 231 -4.10 -10.45 -14.94
CA HIS A 231 -3.73 -10.99 -16.25
C HIS A 231 -2.72 -10.08 -16.96
N ASP A 232 -3.04 -8.80 -17.11
CA ASP A 232 -2.17 -7.86 -17.82
C ASP A 232 -0.86 -7.59 -17.05
N LEU A 233 -0.89 -7.62 -15.71
CA LEU A 233 0.33 -7.55 -14.89
C LEU A 233 1.26 -8.75 -15.07
N ARG A 234 0.72 -9.96 -15.30
CA ARG A 234 1.56 -11.12 -15.66
C ARG A 234 2.24 -10.90 -17.00
N MET A 235 1.53 -10.30 -17.96
CA MET A 235 2.11 -9.94 -19.26
C MET A 235 3.24 -8.91 -19.10
N VAL A 236 3.06 -7.88 -18.25
CA VAL A 236 4.14 -6.91 -17.91
C VAL A 236 5.39 -7.64 -17.39
N ILE A 237 5.23 -8.60 -16.49
CA ILE A 237 6.34 -9.39 -15.95
C ILE A 237 7.03 -10.21 -17.05
N GLU A 238 6.26 -10.84 -17.94
CA GLU A 238 6.79 -11.62 -19.07
C GLU A 238 7.53 -10.74 -20.08
N ASP A 239 6.98 -9.58 -20.42
CA ASP A 239 7.61 -8.58 -21.28
C ASP A 239 8.92 -8.09 -20.68
N TRP A 240 8.92 -7.75 -19.39
CA TRP A 240 10.11 -7.31 -18.68
C TRP A 240 11.19 -8.39 -18.65
N ARG A 241 10.83 -9.65 -18.37
CA ARG A 241 11.78 -10.78 -18.41
C ARG A 241 12.39 -10.98 -19.79
N ARG A 242 11.58 -10.88 -20.85
CA ARG A 242 12.07 -10.98 -22.24
C ARG A 242 13.01 -9.83 -22.57
N TYR A 243 12.67 -8.60 -22.19
CA TYR A 243 13.53 -7.43 -22.37
C TYR A 243 14.88 -7.60 -21.64
N MET A 244 14.86 -7.97 -20.36
CA MET A 244 16.09 -8.17 -19.57
C MET A 244 16.98 -9.29 -20.10
N ALA A 245 16.40 -10.35 -20.69
CA ALA A 245 17.17 -11.42 -21.33
C ALA A 245 17.88 -10.97 -22.63
N HIS A 246 17.40 -9.89 -23.26
CA HIS A 246 17.87 -9.39 -24.56
C HIS A 246 18.53 -8.00 -24.47
N GLN A 247 18.87 -7.54 -23.26
CA GLN A 247 19.37 -6.19 -23.00
C GLN A 247 20.68 -5.84 -23.74
N HIS A 248 21.38 -6.85 -24.27
CA HIS A 248 22.58 -6.70 -25.12
C HIS A 248 22.31 -6.75 -26.63
N THR A 249 21.05 -6.84 -27.05
CA THR A 249 20.65 -6.83 -28.46
C THR A 249 20.00 -5.49 -28.78
N SER A 250 20.20 -4.98 -29.99
CA SER A 250 19.60 -3.71 -30.46
C SER A 250 18.07 -3.77 -30.65
N VAL A 251 17.40 -4.78 -30.09
CA VAL A 251 15.96 -4.96 -30.20
C VAL A 251 15.30 -4.11 -29.13
N ARG A 252 14.60 -3.06 -29.56
CA ARG A 252 13.73 -2.28 -28.65
C ARG A 252 12.61 -3.19 -28.16
N GLY A 253 12.55 -3.40 -26.84
CA GLY A 253 11.44 -4.07 -26.20
C GLY A 253 10.15 -3.25 -26.32
N SER A 254 9.00 -3.90 -26.26
CA SER A 254 7.70 -3.25 -26.25
C SER A 254 6.74 -4.00 -25.32
N TRP A 255 5.74 -3.29 -24.81
CA TRP A 255 4.69 -3.88 -24.00
C TRP A 255 3.66 -4.60 -24.87
N SER A 256 3.34 -5.82 -24.48
CA SER A 256 2.14 -6.54 -24.93
C SER A 256 0.91 -6.15 -24.11
N ALA A 257 1.11 -5.75 -22.85
CA ALA A 257 0.10 -5.15 -22.00
C ALA A 257 -0.12 -3.66 -22.35
N PRO A 258 -1.30 -3.11 -22.03
CA PRO A 258 -2.52 -3.80 -21.60
C PRO A 258 -3.22 -4.52 -22.77
N TRP A 259 -3.81 -5.68 -22.48
CA TRP A 259 -4.62 -6.46 -23.40
C TRP A 259 -6.07 -6.57 -22.90
N LYS A 260 -6.30 -7.11 -21.71
CA LYS A 260 -7.66 -7.18 -21.13
C LYS A 260 -8.17 -5.85 -20.60
N CYS A 261 -7.27 -4.96 -20.19
CA CYS A 261 -7.60 -3.61 -19.74
C CYS A 261 -7.77 -2.62 -20.90
N ARG A 262 -7.57 -3.05 -22.16
CA ARG A 262 -7.55 -2.14 -23.33
C ARG A 262 -8.88 -1.43 -23.59
N SER A 263 -10.00 -2.07 -23.26
CA SER A 263 -11.34 -1.48 -23.45
C SER A 263 -11.62 -0.28 -22.55
N GLU A 264 -10.90 -0.17 -21.43
CA GLU A 264 -11.11 0.84 -20.39
C GLU A 264 -10.23 2.09 -20.58
N ILE A 265 -9.20 2.02 -21.42
CA ILE A 265 -8.25 3.12 -21.65
C ILE A 265 -8.85 4.26 -22.50
N ASN A 266 -9.88 3.96 -23.29
CA ASN A 266 -10.54 4.93 -24.18
C ASN A 266 -11.82 5.54 -23.58
N ARG A 267 -12.01 5.46 -22.26
CA ARG A 267 -13.16 6.04 -21.54
C ARG A 267 -12.74 7.26 -20.74
#